data_AF-A0A2M9P773-F1
#
_entry.id   AF-A0A2M9P773-F1
#
_cell.length_a   1.000
_cell.length_b   1.000
_cell.length_c   1.000
_cell.angle_alpha   90.00
_cell.angle_beta   90.00
_cell.angle_gamma   90.00
#
_symmetry.space_group_name_H-M   'P 1'
#
loop_
_entity.id
_entity.type
_entity.pdbx_description
1 polymer ?
#
loop_
_entity_poly.entity_id
_entity_poly.type
_entity_poly.pdbx_seq_one_letter_code
_entity_poly.pdbx_strand_id
1 'polypeptide(L)'
;MLDIADPEFRDPKVFWQDNPGDDDYWVMAVARPLAREAEFYRSDDLKDWSYMSSFGPGGAVSGIWEVPDLIEMKVENTGETKWLLVQNLNPGGIAGGSAAQYFVGDWDGVTFTPDALPTPYGPGDAIWEDFETGFGRWTVTGAAFGTGPAAGSIGPQSPVVGFEGEG
;
A
#
# COMPACT_ATOMS: atom_id res chain seq x y z
N MET A 1 6.36 -13.29 23.10
CA MET A 1 5.00 -13.48 22.57
C MET A 1 4.36 -12.10 22.48
N LEU A 2 3.92 -11.69 21.29
CA LEU A 2 3.17 -10.46 21.12
C LEU A 2 1.70 -10.72 21.44
N ASP A 3 1.20 -10.05 22.47
CA ASP A 3 -0.21 -10.11 22.89
C ASP A 3 -0.67 -8.69 23.17
N ILE A 4 -1.44 -8.13 22.23
CA ILE A 4 -1.96 -6.77 22.30
C ILE A 4 -3.46 -6.89 22.53
N ALA A 5 -3.94 -6.28 23.60
CA ALA A 5 -5.36 -6.24 23.95
C ALA A 5 -6.15 -5.23 23.09
N ASP A 6 -5.95 -5.28 21.77
CA ASP A 6 -6.68 -4.52 20.76
C ASP A 6 -7.30 -5.51 19.77
N PRO A 7 -8.65 -5.62 19.69
CA PRO A 7 -9.31 -6.55 18.79
C PRO A 7 -9.08 -6.23 17.31
N GLU A 8 -8.59 -5.03 16.99
CA GLU A 8 -8.38 -4.58 15.61
C GLU A 8 -6.93 -4.72 15.16
N PHE A 9 -6.01 -5.24 15.99
CA PHE A 9 -4.60 -5.47 15.61
C PHE A 9 -4.48 -6.63 14.61
N ARG A 10 -4.26 -6.33 13.32
CA ARG A 10 -4.33 -7.33 12.24
C ARG A 10 -3.47 -7.02 11.01
N ASP A 11 -3.48 -7.97 10.08
CA ASP A 11 -2.87 -7.93 8.76
C ASP A 11 -1.33 -7.78 8.79
N PRO A 12 -0.60 -8.70 9.44
CA PRO A 12 0.85 -8.63 9.49
C PRO A 12 1.48 -8.97 8.14
N LYS A 13 2.37 -8.09 7.66
CA LYS A 13 3.34 -8.35 6.60
C LYS A 13 4.72 -8.50 7.20
N VAL A 14 5.35 -9.65 6.99
CA VAL A 14 6.70 -9.95 7.50
C VAL A 14 7.72 -9.97 6.37
N PHE A 15 8.93 -9.47 6.61
CA PHE A 15 10.09 -9.57 5.72
C PHE A 15 11.40 -9.64 6.51
N TRP A 16 12.47 -10.12 5.86
CA TRP A 16 13.81 -10.17 6.45
C TRP A 16 14.54 -8.86 6.19
N GLN A 17 15.12 -8.27 7.23
CA GLN A 17 15.99 -7.10 7.16
C GLN A 17 17.44 -7.56 7.29
N ASP A 18 18.18 -7.47 6.19
CA ASP A 18 19.65 -7.53 6.19
C ASP A 18 20.16 -6.18 6.68
N ASN A 19 20.97 -6.15 7.74
CA ASN A 19 21.47 -4.93 8.36
C ASN A 19 23.00 -4.95 8.44
N PRO A 20 23.69 -4.62 7.33
CA PRO A 20 25.15 -4.73 7.26
C PRO A 20 25.85 -3.92 8.34
N GLY A 21 26.56 -4.61 9.24
CA GLY A 21 27.32 -3.99 10.33
C GLY A 21 26.63 -4.06 11.70
N ASP A 22 25.45 -4.66 11.78
CA ASP A 22 24.70 -4.95 13.01
C ASP A 22 24.00 -6.32 12.88
N ASP A 23 23.11 -6.66 13.81
CA ASP A 23 22.32 -7.88 13.76
C ASP A 23 21.21 -7.79 12.70
N ASP A 24 21.01 -8.87 11.95
CA ASP A 24 19.86 -9.06 11.05
C ASP A 24 18.62 -9.52 11.83
N TYR A 25 17.42 -9.15 11.35
CA TYR A 25 16.16 -9.48 12.04
C TYR A 25 14.98 -9.56 11.07
N TRP A 26 13.89 -10.17 11.52
CA TRP A 26 12.60 -10.08 10.88
C TRP A 26 11.91 -8.78 11.24
N VAL A 27 11.32 -8.12 10.26
CA VAL A 27 10.44 -6.96 10.44
C VAL A 27 9.02 -7.36 10.13
N MET A 28 8.08 -6.95 10.98
CA MET A 28 6.64 -7.05 10.76
C MET A 28 6.06 -5.63 10.68
N ALA A 29 5.40 -5.33 9.57
CA ALA A 29 4.46 -4.20 9.45
C ALA A 29 3.04 -4.72 9.75
N VAL A 30 2.27 -4.01 10.57
CA VAL A 30 0.94 -4.46 11.02
C VAL A 30 0.02 -3.27 11.24
N ALA A 31 -1.27 -3.41 10.94
CA ALA A 31 -2.21 -2.30 11.03
C ALA A 31 -2.67 -2.04 12.48
N ARG A 32 -2.82 -0.76 12.81
CA ARG A 32 -3.73 -0.24 13.86
C ARG A 32 -4.89 0.47 13.18
N PRO A 33 -5.94 -0.26 12.78
CA PRO A 33 -6.92 0.23 11.81
C PRO A 33 -7.65 1.48 12.27
N LEU A 34 -8.06 1.53 13.54
CA LEU A 34 -8.76 2.68 14.11
C LEU A 34 -7.85 3.90 14.31
N ALA A 35 -6.57 3.67 14.58
CA ALA A 35 -5.57 4.73 14.71
C ALA A 35 -5.12 5.29 13.34
N ARG A 36 -5.34 4.51 12.26
CA ARG A 36 -4.77 4.74 10.93
C ARG A 36 -3.25 4.80 10.98
N GLU A 37 -2.67 3.78 11.62
CA GLU A 37 -1.23 3.62 11.71
C GLU A 37 -0.82 2.24 11.19
N ALA A 38 0.36 2.18 10.58
CA ALA A 38 1.15 0.96 10.42
C ALA A 38 2.20 0.95 11.54
N GLU A 39 2.17 -0.06 12.40
CA GLU A 39 3.21 -0.29 13.40
C GLU A 39 4.26 -1.26 12.86
N PHE A 40 5.52 -1.07 13.28
CA PHE A 40 6.65 -1.90 12.91
C PHE A 40 7.24 -2.59 14.14
N TYR A 41 7.52 -3.89 14.00
CA TYR A 41 8.09 -4.74 15.05
C TYR A 41 9.28 -5.54 14.51
N ARG A 42 10.28 -5.79 15.35
CA ARG A 42 11.40 -6.70 15.06
C ARG A 42 11.27 -8.02 15.79
N SER A 43 11.78 -9.09 15.20
CA SER A 43 11.95 -10.39 15.85
C SER A 43 13.18 -11.11 15.33
N ASP A 44 13.92 -11.75 16.23
CA ASP A 44 15.07 -12.57 15.87
C ASP A 44 14.65 -14.02 15.56
N ASP A 45 13.43 -14.42 15.96
CA ASP A 45 12.98 -15.82 15.94
C ASP A 45 11.53 -16.05 15.44
N LEU A 46 10.87 -15.00 14.94
CA LEU A 46 9.47 -14.96 14.52
C LEU A 46 8.43 -15.22 15.62
N LYS A 47 8.82 -15.28 16.89
CA LYS A 47 7.93 -15.57 18.04
C LYS A 47 7.89 -14.41 19.03
N ASP A 48 9.06 -13.88 19.35
CA ASP A 48 9.23 -12.76 20.26
C ASP A 48 9.42 -11.49 19.44
N TRP A 49 8.44 -10.60 19.51
CA TRP A 49 8.38 -9.37 18.75
C TRP A 49 8.56 -8.17 19.67
N SER A 50 9.39 -7.22 19.26
CA SER A 50 9.61 -5.96 19.96
C SER A 50 9.19 -4.80 19.07
N TYR A 51 8.39 -3.88 19.61
CA TYR A 51 7.98 -2.67 18.91
C TYR A 51 9.19 -1.82 18.53
N MET A 52 9.11 -1.18 17.36
CA MET A 52 10.17 -0.32 16.82
C MET A 52 9.67 1.10 16.61
N SER A 53 8.70 1.27 15.71
CA SER A 53 8.16 2.57 15.30
C SER A 53 6.74 2.40 14.75
N SER A 54 6.09 3.52 14.43
CA SER A 54 4.84 3.53 13.68
C SER A 54 4.84 4.68 12.67
N PHE A 55 4.03 4.53 11.63
CA PHE A 55 3.73 5.58 10.67
C PHE A 55 2.22 5.78 10.58
N GLY A 56 1.80 7.04 10.62
CA GLY A 56 0.41 7.47 10.45
C GLY A 56 -0.04 8.45 11.55
N PRO A 57 -1.25 9.02 11.41
CA PRO A 57 -2.06 9.04 10.20
C PRO A 57 -1.41 9.89 9.09
N GLY A 58 -1.64 9.54 7.83
CA GLY A 58 -1.21 10.29 6.64
C GLY A 58 -2.16 10.05 5.46
N GLY A 59 -2.13 10.88 4.41
CA GLY A 59 -2.96 10.62 3.21
C GLY A 59 -4.47 10.47 3.49
N ALA A 60 -5.09 9.43 2.93
CA ALA A 60 -6.51 9.15 3.06
C ALA A 60 -6.81 8.44 4.41
N VAL A 61 -7.70 9.05 5.20
CA VAL A 61 -8.02 8.64 6.57
C VAL A 61 -9.52 8.57 6.87
N SER A 62 -10.34 8.61 5.83
CA SER A 62 -11.81 8.57 5.92
C SER A 62 -12.35 7.26 6.51
N GLY A 63 -11.62 6.16 6.31
CA GLY A 63 -11.91 4.84 6.88
C GLY A 63 -10.93 4.39 7.95
N ILE A 64 -10.83 3.07 8.07
CA ILE A 64 -9.79 2.40 8.84
C ILE A 64 -8.68 1.93 7.91
N TRP A 65 -7.46 1.80 8.42
CA TRP A 65 -6.31 1.30 7.66
C TRP A 65 -6.17 -0.22 7.81
N GLU A 66 -5.98 -0.91 6.69
CA GLU A 66 -5.88 -2.37 6.63
C GLU A 66 -4.77 -2.79 5.66
N VAL A 67 -4.24 -4.00 5.81
CA VAL A 67 -3.30 -4.62 4.85
C VAL A 67 -2.07 -3.73 4.51
N PRO A 68 -1.17 -3.46 5.47
CA PRO A 68 0.09 -2.78 5.18
C PRO A 68 1.05 -3.69 4.39
N ASP A 69 1.87 -3.09 3.52
CA ASP A 69 3.05 -3.71 2.94
C ASP A 69 4.19 -2.70 2.85
N LEU A 70 5.43 -3.14 3.09
CA LEU A 70 6.63 -2.31 3.01
C LEU A 70 7.60 -2.95 2.02
N ILE A 71 7.80 -2.29 0.89
CA ILE A 71 8.47 -2.84 -0.29
C ILE A 71 9.62 -1.93 -0.73
N GLU A 72 10.79 -2.51 -0.91
CA GLU A 72 11.93 -1.84 -1.53
C GLU A 72 11.80 -1.82 -3.06
N MET A 73 11.99 -0.66 -3.67
CA MET A 73 11.91 -0.49 -5.13
C MET A 73 13.06 0.36 -5.68
N LYS A 74 13.59 -0.06 -6.82
CA LYS A 74 14.57 0.72 -7.58
C LYS A 74 13.87 1.79 -8.40
N VAL A 75 14.37 3.02 -8.32
CA VAL A 75 13.90 4.12 -9.14
C VAL A 75 14.59 4.02 -10.51
N GLU A 76 13.77 4.00 -11.56
CA GLU A 76 14.25 3.77 -12.92
C GLU A 76 15.22 4.88 -13.35
N ASN A 77 16.34 4.49 -13.96
CA ASN A 77 17.36 5.39 -14.52
C ASN A 77 18.05 6.36 -13.53
N THR A 78 17.81 6.26 -12.22
CA THR A 78 18.51 7.09 -11.23
C THR A 78 19.58 6.32 -10.45
N GLY A 79 19.44 4.99 -10.37
CA GLY A 79 20.28 4.15 -9.51
C GLY A 79 19.93 4.24 -8.01
N GLU A 80 18.89 5.02 -7.68
CA GLU A 80 18.38 5.15 -6.32
C GLU A 80 17.42 4.00 -5.99
N THR A 81 17.30 3.73 -4.70
CA THR A 81 16.32 2.82 -4.13
C THR A 81 15.45 3.60 -3.16
N LYS A 82 14.14 3.36 -3.22
CA LYS A 82 13.14 3.96 -2.33
C LYS A 82 12.27 2.86 -1.74
N TRP A 83 11.62 3.18 -0.64
CA TRP A 83 10.67 2.31 0.03
C TRP A 83 9.25 2.78 -0.21
N LEU A 84 8.36 1.85 -0.52
CA LEU A 84 6.93 2.08 -0.63
C LEU A 84 6.24 1.43 0.57
N LEU A 85 5.56 2.25 1.37
CA LEU A 85 4.60 1.77 2.36
C LEU A 85 3.21 1.80 1.72
N VAL A 86 2.69 0.64 1.35
CA VAL A 86 1.32 0.45 0.87
C VAL A 86 0.40 0.31 2.06
N GLN A 87 -0.78 0.93 1.97
CA GLN A 87 -1.83 0.82 2.97
C GLN A 87 -3.19 0.79 2.29
N ASN A 88 -4.00 -0.21 2.59
CA ASN A 88 -5.40 -0.23 2.15
C ASN A 88 -6.30 0.47 3.17
N LEU A 89 -7.46 0.92 2.73
CA LEU A 89 -8.47 1.50 3.59
C LEU A 89 -9.88 1.12 3.14
N ASN A 90 -10.79 1.04 4.10
CA ASN A 90 -12.21 0.86 3.86
C ASN A 90 -13.01 1.36 5.09
N PRO A 91 -14.19 2.00 4.90
CA PRO A 91 -14.64 2.61 3.66
C PRO A 91 -13.82 3.87 3.33
N GLY A 92 -14.10 4.49 2.18
CA GLY A 92 -13.56 5.81 1.85
C GLY A 92 -12.61 5.84 0.67
N GLY A 93 -12.58 4.78 -0.14
CA GLY A 93 -12.01 4.83 -1.48
C GLY A 93 -12.70 5.87 -2.36
N ILE A 94 -11.97 6.41 -3.34
CA ILE A 94 -12.47 7.46 -4.26
C ILE A 94 -13.71 6.97 -5.02
N ALA A 95 -13.71 5.73 -5.49
CA ALA A 95 -14.87 5.07 -6.12
C ALA A 95 -15.92 4.54 -5.12
N GLY A 96 -15.78 4.86 -3.83
CA GLY A 96 -16.53 4.25 -2.74
C GLY A 96 -15.99 2.87 -2.32
N GLY A 97 -16.33 2.43 -1.12
CA GLY A 97 -15.85 1.17 -0.55
C GLY A 97 -14.34 1.20 -0.25
N SER A 98 -13.64 0.14 -0.63
CA SER A 98 -12.20 -0.04 -0.38
C SER A 98 -11.32 0.69 -1.39
N ALA A 99 -10.15 1.13 -0.95
CA ALA A 99 -9.08 1.61 -1.84
C ALA A 99 -7.70 1.25 -1.28
N ALA A 100 -6.69 1.37 -2.13
CA ALA A 100 -5.28 1.33 -1.76
C ALA A 100 -4.68 2.72 -1.88
N GLN A 101 -3.77 3.05 -0.96
CA GLN A 101 -2.87 4.20 -1.06
C GLN A 101 -1.44 3.72 -0.81
N TYR A 102 -0.45 4.54 -1.15
CA TYR A 102 0.93 4.27 -0.83
C TYR A 102 1.69 5.55 -0.51
N PHE A 103 2.78 5.39 0.22
CA PHE A 103 3.72 6.45 0.56
C PHE A 103 5.09 6.06 0.05
N VAL A 104 5.73 6.94 -0.71
CA VAL A 104 7.14 6.78 -1.11
C VAL A 104 8.00 7.44 -0.03
N GLY A 105 9.11 6.81 0.33
CA GLY A 105 10.01 7.33 1.33
C GLY A 105 11.25 6.46 1.52
N ASP A 106 11.82 6.56 2.71
CA ASP A 106 13.03 5.84 3.11
C ASP A 106 12.75 4.99 4.35
N TRP A 107 13.41 3.84 4.44
CA TRP A 107 13.40 2.95 5.59
C TRP A 107 14.82 2.81 6.12
N ASP A 108 15.02 3.18 7.39
CA ASP A 108 16.36 3.15 8.03
C ASP A 108 16.64 1.84 8.79
N GLY A 109 15.81 0.81 8.58
CA GLY A 109 15.83 -0.42 9.37
C GLY A 109 14.88 -0.37 10.56
N VAL A 110 14.41 0.80 11.00
CA VAL A 110 13.56 0.98 12.19
C VAL A 110 12.32 1.80 11.91
N THR A 111 12.43 2.87 11.14
CA THR A 111 11.41 3.90 10.91
C THR A 111 11.24 4.14 9.43
N PHE A 112 9.98 4.15 8.98
CA PHE A 112 9.62 4.62 7.65
C PHE A 112 9.45 6.14 7.69
N THR A 113 10.20 6.86 6.87
CA THR A 113 10.10 8.31 6.71
C THR A 113 9.57 8.62 5.32
N PRO A 114 8.34 9.16 5.18
CA PRO A 114 7.82 9.49 3.86
C PRO A 114 8.60 10.66 3.25
N ASP A 115 8.73 10.65 1.93
CA ASP A 115 9.02 11.87 1.17
C ASP A 115 7.87 12.88 1.39
N ALA A 116 8.08 14.13 0.96
CA ALA A 116 7.08 15.19 1.15
C ALA A 116 5.72 14.77 0.60
N LEU A 117 4.74 14.61 1.51
CA LEU A 117 3.40 14.23 1.13
C LEU A 117 2.77 15.36 0.31
N PRO A 118 2.10 15.04 -0.81
CA PRO A 118 1.31 16.04 -1.51
C PRO A 118 0.27 16.62 -0.55
N THR A 119 0.03 17.94 -0.65
CA THR A 119 -1.04 18.62 0.08
C THR A 119 -2.36 17.86 -0.10
N PRO A 120 -3.25 17.83 0.93
CA PRO A 120 -4.42 16.96 0.94
C PRO A 120 -5.18 17.09 -0.38
N TYR A 121 -5.38 15.93 -1.00
CA TYR A 121 -6.08 15.70 -2.27
C TYR A 121 -7.27 16.65 -2.41
N GLY A 122 -7.06 17.75 -3.12
CA GLY A 122 -8.12 18.64 -3.57
C GLY A 122 -8.72 18.11 -4.86
N PRO A 123 -9.97 18.47 -5.20
CA PRO A 123 -10.60 18.01 -6.44
C PRO A 123 -9.82 18.57 -7.64
N GLY A 124 -9.05 17.70 -8.30
CA GLY A 124 -8.20 18.07 -9.43
C GLY A 124 -7.04 17.10 -9.66
N ASP A 125 -7.24 15.80 -9.45
CA ASP A 125 -6.23 14.80 -9.74
C ASP A 125 -5.84 14.84 -11.22
N ALA A 126 -4.53 14.79 -11.49
CA ALA A 126 -4.04 14.52 -12.82
C ALA A 126 -4.29 13.02 -13.10
N ILE A 127 -5.31 12.73 -13.90
CA ILE A 127 -5.48 11.41 -14.48
C ILE A 127 -4.20 11.09 -15.26
N TRP A 128 -3.41 10.15 -14.74
CA TRP A 128 -2.19 9.71 -15.40
C TRP A 128 -2.53 8.81 -16.59
N GLU A 129 -3.48 7.89 -16.40
CA GLU A 129 -4.15 7.09 -17.42
C GLU A 129 -5.51 6.64 -16.87
N ASP A 130 -6.59 6.83 -17.63
CA ASP A 130 -7.93 6.33 -17.29
C ASP A 130 -8.29 5.02 -18.02
N PHE A 131 -7.53 4.68 -19.08
CA PHE A 131 -7.75 3.53 -19.96
C PHE A 131 -9.10 3.51 -20.71
N GLU A 132 -9.82 4.64 -20.74
CA GLU A 132 -11.15 4.76 -21.37
C GLU A 132 -11.07 4.58 -22.89
N THR A 133 -9.90 4.88 -23.49
CA THR A 133 -9.64 4.70 -24.93
C THR A 133 -8.71 3.52 -25.23
N GLY A 134 -8.68 2.52 -24.36
CA GLY A 134 -7.79 1.35 -24.46
C GLY A 134 -6.46 1.54 -23.73
N PHE A 135 -5.43 0.78 -24.12
CA PHE A 135 -4.15 0.76 -23.38
C PHE A 135 -3.26 1.99 -23.60
N GLY A 136 -3.72 3.00 -24.34
CA GLY A 136 -3.00 4.26 -24.53
C GLY A 136 -1.55 4.07 -25.00
N ARG A 137 -0.60 4.59 -24.22
CA ARG A 137 0.85 4.48 -24.48
C ARG A 137 1.48 3.13 -24.06
N TRP A 138 0.71 2.23 -23.46
CA TRP A 138 1.22 0.98 -22.94
C TRP A 138 1.35 -0.09 -24.03
N THR A 139 2.43 -0.86 -23.99
CA THR A 139 2.63 -2.00 -24.90
C THR A 139 2.11 -3.27 -24.27
N VAL A 140 1.10 -3.87 -24.90
CA VAL A 140 0.56 -5.16 -24.48
C VAL A 140 1.47 -6.30 -24.95
N THR A 141 1.77 -7.24 -24.05
CA THR A 141 2.52 -8.47 -24.39
C THR A 141 1.76 -9.71 -23.91
N GLY A 142 1.86 -10.81 -24.66
CA GLY A 142 1.13 -12.06 -24.39
C GLY A 142 -0.31 -12.06 -24.92
N ALA A 143 -1.10 -13.04 -24.48
CA ALA A 143 -2.49 -13.26 -24.93
C ALA A 143 -3.53 -13.04 -23.83
N ALA A 144 -3.10 -12.51 -22.66
CA ALA A 144 -3.98 -12.30 -21.51
C ALA A 144 -4.90 -11.08 -21.66
N PHE A 145 -4.57 -10.14 -22.56
CA PHE A 145 -5.26 -8.87 -22.71
C PHE A 145 -6.06 -8.83 -24.01
N GLY A 146 -7.24 -8.21 -23.97
CA GLY A 146 -8.07 -7.91 -25.13
C GLY A 146 -7.56 -6.70 -25.92
N THR A 147 -8.45 -6.03 -26.65
CA THR A 147 -8.12 -4.76 -27.34
C THR A 147 -8.21 -3.53 -26.42
N GLY A 148 -8.74 -3.70 -25.21
CA GLY A 148 -8.85 -2.69 -24.16
C GLY A 148 -9.33 -3.32 -22.84
N PRO A 149 -9.47 -2.53 -21.77
CA PRO A 149 -10.14 -2.94 -20.53
C PRO A 149 -11.59 -3.40 -20.80
N ALA A 150 -12.15 -4.10 -19.83
CA ALA A 150 -13.55 -4.52 -19.91
C ALA A 150 -14.48 -3.42 -19.42
N ALA A 151 -15.48 -3.07 -20.23
CA ALA A 151 -16.52 -2.06 -19.93
C ALA A 151 -17.56 -2.50 -18.87
N GLY A 152 -17.15 -3.36 -17.95
CA GLY A 152 -18.00 -3.95 -16.93
C GLY A 152 -17.85 -5.46 -16.83
N SER A 153 -18.87 -6.09 -16.25
CA SER A 153 -18.88 -7.50 -15.89
C SER A 153 -18.77 -8.41 -17.12
N ILE A 154 -17.83 -9.35 -17.09
CA ILE A 154 -17.70 -10.38 -18.13
C ILE A 154 -18.38 -11.67 -17.67
N GLY A 155 -19.32 -12.17 -18.47
CA GLY A 155 -19.97 -13.46 -18.23
C GLY A 155 -20.77 -13.48 -16.91
N PRO A 156 -20.57 -14.48 -16.03
CA PRO A 156 -21.37 -14.63 -14.80
C PRO A 156 -20.91 -13.76 -13.62
N GLN A 157 -20.08 -12.74 -13.87
CA GLN A 157 -19.59 -11.84 -12.82
C GLN A 157 -20.71 -10.93 -12.28
N SER A 158 -20.58 -10.52 -11.02
CA SER A 158 -21.46 -9.52 -10.41
C SER A 158 -21.37 -8.18 -11.16
N PRO A 159 -22.46 -7.38 -11.20
CA PRO A 159 -22.47 -6.06 -11.82
C PRO A 159 -21.40 -5.13 -11.22
N VAL A 160 -20.57 -4.54 -12.07
CA VAL A 160 -19.69 -3.43 -11.69
C VAL A 160 -20.54 -2.17 -11.54
N VAL A 161 -20.49 -1.53 -10.37
CA VAL A 161 -21.27 -0.32 -10.05
C VAL A 161 -20.36 0.69 -9.36
N GLY A 162 -20.65 1.98 -9.50
CA GLY A 162 -19.91 3.06 -8.80
C GLY A 162 -18.57 3.46 -9.43
N PHE A 163 -18.28 3.02 -10.66
CA PHE A 163 -17.14 3.52 -11.42
C PHE A 163 -17.46 4.86 -12.11
N GLU A 164 -16.45 5.68 -12.31
CA GLU A 164 -16.50 6.88 -13.16
C GLU A 164 -15.77 6.56 -14.47
N GLY A 165 -16.36 6.88 -15.63
CA GLY A 165 -15.84 6.49 -16.96
C GLY A 165 -16.94 5.95 -17.89
N GLU A 166 -16.60 5.69 -19.15
CA GLU A 166 -17.47 5.01 -20.12
C GLU A 166 -17.33 3.48 -20.06
N GLY A 167 -16.20 2.98 -19.53
CA GLY A 167 -15.91 1.55 -19.41
C GLY A 167 -15.37 0.94 -20.70
#